data_AF-A0A1I1WRY5-F1
#
_entry.id   AF-A0A1I1WRY5-F1
#
_cell.length_a   1.000
_cell.length_b   1.000
_cell.length_c   1.000
_cell.angle_alpha   90.00
_cell.angle_beta   90.00
_cell.angle_gamma   90.00
#
_symmetry.space_group_name_H-M   'P 1'
#
loop_
_entity.id
_entity.type
_entity.pdbx_description
1 polymer ?
#
loop_
_entity_poly.entity_id
_entity_poly.type
_entity_poly.pdbx_seq_one_letter_code
_entity_poly.pdbx_strand_id
1 'polypeptide(L)'
;MKSTIKHKIVLLILFIVAMYLAFKPNGLWFLSTVDMAAIANNTEDYSDQNGYVLHETYKVSINLSDLESNIGKDLYNDGTYRIYVDWVDNTGSANSGGYRIGFRDEGSKIYLYRKRVWWS
;
A
#
# COMPACT_ATOMS: atom_id res chain seq x y z
N MET A 1 -0.31 15.52 54.13
CA MET A 1 0.73 15.75 53.10
C MET A 1 1.60 14.52 52.73
N LYS A 2 1.29 13.29 53.20
CA LYS A 2 2.07 12.06 52.88
C LYS A 2 1.46 11.20 51.75
N SER A 3 0.16 11.36 51.45
CA SER A 3 -0.56 10.50 50.50
C SER A 3 -0.19 10.78 49.04
N THR A 4 -0.10 12.05 48.64
CA THR A 4 0.16 12.47 47.24
C THR A 4 1.55 12.07 46.73
N ILE A 5 2.55 12.01 47.62
CA ILE A 5 3.92 11.60 47.28
C ILE A 5 3.98 10.11 46.94
N LYS A 6 3.26 9.26 47.71
CA LYS A 6 3.19 7.82 47.44
C LYS A 6 2.55 7.52 46.08
N HIS A 7 1.48 8.23 45.73
CA HIS A 7 0.82 8.07 44.43
C HIS A 7 1.73 8.47 43.26
N LYS A 8 2.52 9.55 43.40
CA LYS A 8 3.50 9.96 42.39
C LYS A 8 4.63 8.92 42.22
N ILE A 9 5.10 8.32 43.31
CA ILE A 9 6.12 7.26 43.27
C ILE A 9 5.56 6.01 42.58
N VAL A 10 4.33 5.61 42.90
CA VAL A 10 3.68 4.46 42.24
C VAL A 10 3.48 4.70 40.74
N LEU A 11 3.06 5.89 40.33
CA LEU A 11 2.94 6.26 38.92
C LEU A 11 4.30 6.24 38.19
N LEU A 12 5.36 6.72 38.84
CA LEU A 12 6.71 6.70 38.27
C LEU A 12 7.20 5.26 38.06
N ILE A 13 6.95 4.37 39.02
CA ILE A 13 7.33 2.96 38.91
C ILE A 13 6.55 2.28 37.77
N LEU A 14 5.24 2.52 37.66
CA LEU A 14 4.41 2.02 36.57
C LEU A 14 4.92 2.49 35.20
N PHE A 15 5.32 3.76 35.10
CA PHE A 15 5.87 4.32 33.86
C PHE A 15 7.19 3.64 33.47
N ILE A 16 8.10 3.44 34.42
CA ILE A 16 9.39 2.77 34.19
C ILE A 16 9.18 1.31 33.75
N VAL A 17 8.24 0.59 34.38
CA VAL A 17 7.89 -0.80 34.00
C VAL A 17 7.30 -0.84 32.59
N ALA A 18 6.39 0.08 32.25
CA ALA A 18 5.83 0.17 30.90
C ALA A 18 6.91 0.46 29.85
N MET A 19 7.86 1.36 30.15
CA MET A 19 9.00 1.64 29.27
C MET A 19 9.88 0.39 29.08
N TYR A 20 10.20 -0.31 30.17
CA TYR A 20 11.00 -1.54 30.09
C TYR A 20 10.32 -2.62 29.24
N LEU A 21 9.01 -2.78 29.34
CA LEU A 21 8.24 -3.73 28.52
C LEU A 21 8.17 -3.31 27.04
N ALA A 22 8.04 -2.01 26.75
CA ALA A 22 7.96 -1.50 25.38
C ALA A 22 9.27 -1.66 24.60
N PHE A 23 10.42 -1.49 25.28
CA PHE A 23 11.76 -1.47 24.66
C PHE A 23 12.57 -2.76 24.83
N LYS A 24 11.98 -3.82 25.39
CA LYS A 24 12.63 -5.15 25.44
C LYS A 24 12.85 -5.64 23.99
N PRO A 25 13.89 -6.44 23.70
CA PRO A 25 14.13 -7.02 22.36
C PRO A 25 13.01 -7.90 21.77
N ASN A 26 11.92 -8.18 22.52
CA ASN A 26 10.69 -8.81 22.01
C ASN A 26 9.46 -7.88 22.17
N GLY A 27 9.68 -6.60 22.45
CA GLY A 27 8.65 -5.60 22.71
C GLY A 27 8.05 -5.04 21.43
N LEU A 28 7.07 -4.14 21.60
CA LEU A 28 6.30 -3.54 20.51
C LEU A 28 7.18 -2.88 19.43
N TRP A 29 8.33 -2.33 19.80
CA TRP A 29 9.28 -1.73 18.87
C TRP A 29 10.03 -2.75 17.98
N PHE A 30 10.23 -3.98 18.46
CA PHE A 30 10.88 -5.04 17.69
C PHE A 30 9.93 -5.61 16.63
N LEU A 31 8.63 -5.72 16.94
CA LEU A 31 7.61 -6.14 15.97
C LEU A 31 7.55 -5.17 14.77
N SER A 32 7.60 -3.86 15.01
CA SER A 32 7.51 -2.89 13.92
C SER A 32 8.70 -2.90 12.96
N THR A 33 9.89 -3.33 13.39
CA THR A 33 11.09 -3.32 12.55
C THR A 33 11.33 -4.65 11.84
N VAL A 34 10.99 -5.77 12.48
CA VAL A 34 11.14 -7.11 11.89
C VAL A 34 10.14 -7.33 10.77
N ASP A 35 8.89 -6.85 10.91
CA ASP A 35 7.88 -7.00 9.86
C ASP A 35 8.26 -6.23 8.59
N MET A 36 8.77 -5.00 8.73
CA MET A 36 9.25 -4.22 7.57
C MET A 36 10.51 -4.82 6.94
N ALA A 37 11.43 -5.36 7.75
CA ALA A 37 12.63 -6.02 7.25
C ALA A 37 12.31 -7.36 6.56
N ALA A 38 11.34 -8.12 7.04
CA ALA A 38 10.92 -9.39 6.44
C ALA A 38 10.31 -9.19 5.05
N ILE A 39 9.55 -8.12 4.82
CA ILE A 39 9.02 -7.78 3.49
C ILE A 39 10.14 -7.30 2.56
N ALA A 40 11.09 -6.50 3.06
CA ALA A 40 12.17 -5.95 2.25
C ALA A 40 13.24 -6.98 1.84
N ASN A 41 13.52 -7.98 2.68
CA ASN A 41 14.55 -8.99 2.42
C ASN A 41 14.02 -10.25 1.71
N ASN A 42 12.71 -10.46 1.67
CA ASN A 42 12.12 -11.67 1.08
C ASN A 42 11.48 -11.36 -0.28
N THR A 43 12.25 -10.73 -1.17
CA THR A 43 11.80 -10.35 -2.51
C THR A 43 11.57 -11.54 -3.44
N GLU A 44 12.02 -12.74 -3.07
CA GLU A 44 11.80 -13.97 -3.86
C GLU A 44 10.31 -14.34 -3.93
N ASP A 45 9.56 -14.21 -2.83
CA ASP A 45 8.11 -14.48 -2.77
C ASP A 45 7.25 -13.43 -3.52
N TYR A 46 7.86 -12.28 -3.82
CA TYR A 46 7.27 -11.17 -4.59
C TYR A 46 7.91 -11.01 -5.97
N SER A 47 8.74 -11.98 -6.38
CA SER A 47 9.36 -12.02 -7.70
C SER A 47 8.43 -12.66 -8.73
N ASP A 48 8.76 -12.44 -10.00
CA ASP A 48 8.08 -12.97 -11.19
C ASP A 48 8.08 -14.50 -11.29
N GLN A 49 8.85 -15.19 -10.44
CA GLN A 49 9.07 -16.63 -10.50
C GLN A 49 7.80 -17.47 -10.32
N ASN A 50 6.78 -16.95 -9.65
CA ASN A 50 5.49 -17.62 -9.44
C ASN A 50 4.30 -16.85 -10.04
N GLY A 51 4.55 -15.84 -10.88
CA GLY A 51 3.53 -15.02 -11.51
C GLY A 51 3.10 -15.56 -12.88
N TYR A 52 1.82 -15.45 -13.20
CA TYR A 52 1.33 -15.71 -14.55
C TYR A 52 1.48 -14.45 -15.41
N VAL A 53 2.28 -14.53 -16.48
CA VAL A 53 2.40 -13.43 -17.45
C VAL A 53 1.28 -13.55 -18.48
N LEU A 54 0.39 -12.55 -18.51
CA LEU A 54 -0.61 -12.43 -19.57
C LEU A 54 0.06 -11.84 -20.82
N HIS A 55 0.03 -12.59 -21.92
CA HIS A 55 0.60 -12.16 -23.21
C HIS A 55 -0.33 -11.25 -24.03
N GLU A 56 -1.57 -11.07 -23.59
CA GLU A 56 -2.58 -10.29 -24.30
C GLU A 56 -2.48 -8.79 -24.00
N THR A 57 -2.96 -7.97 -24.95
CA THR A 57 -3.03 -6.52 -24.78
C THR A 57 -4.45 -6.12 -24.41
N TYR A 58 -4.61 -5.53 -23.23
CA TYR A 58 -5.89 -5.00 -22.75
C TYR A 58 -6.02 -3.50 -23.01
N LYS A 59 -7.25 -3.03 -23.21
CA LYS A 59 -7.58 -1.62 -23.46
C LYS A 59 -8.84 -1.23 -22.70
N VAL A 60 -8.86 0.00 -22.19
CA VAL A 60 -10.03 0.61 -21.54
C VAL A 60 -10.22 2.03 -22.06
N SER A 61 -11.48 2.44 -22.25
CA SER A 61 -11.84 3.78 -22.72
C SER A 61 -12.25 4.69 -21.57
N ILE A 62 -11.57 5.83 -21.47
CA ILE A 62 -11.78 6.83 -20.41
C ILE A 62 -12.55 8.02 -20.96
N ASN A 63 -13.68 8.33 -20.32
CA ASN A 63 -14.46 9.52 -20.59
C ASN A 63 -13.91 10.69 -19.76
N LEU A 64 -13.25 11.64 -20.41
CA LEU A 64 -12.67 12.80 -19.72
C LEU A 64 -13.71 13.89 -19.39
N SER A 65 -14.90 13.84 -19.99
CA SER A 65 -16.00 14.76 -19.68
C SER A 65 -16.74 14.39 -18.40
N ASP A 66 -16.63 13.14 -17.96
CA ASP A 66 -17.21 12.61 -16.73
C ASP A 66 -16.25 11.59 -16.11
N LEU A 67 -15.43 12.06 -15.15
CA LEU A 67 -14.37 11.26 -14.55
C LEU A 67 -14.91 10.12 -13.69
N GLU A 68 -16.00 10.36 -12.96
CA GLU A 68 -16.62 9.36 -12.07
C GLU A 68 -17.18 8.18 -12.84
N SER A 69 -17.71 8.41 -14.06
CA SER A 69 -18.20 7.32 -14.92
C SER A 69 -17.14 6.28 -15.31
N ASN A 70 -15.86 6.55 -15.06
CA ASN A 70 -14.78 5.61 -15.38
C ASN A 70 -14.45 4.66 -14.23
N ILE A 71 -14.86 4.95 -13.01
CA ILE A 71 -14.52 4.14 -11.83
C ILE A 71 -15.20 2.77 -11.94
N GLY A 72 -14.44 1.72 -11.68
CA GLY A 72 -14.91 0.33 -11.79
C GLY A 72 -14.92 -0.23 -13.21
N LYS A 73 -14.50 0.53 -14.24
CA LYS A 73 -14.33 -0.02 -15.58
C LYS A 73 -13.23 -1.08 -15.59
N ASP A 74 -13.55 -2.24 -16.14
CA ASP A 74 -12.62 -3.36 -16.20
C ASP A 74 -11.61 -3.16 -17.34
N LEU A 75 -10.33 -3.29 -16.99
CA LEU A 75 -9.24 -3.51 -17.93
C LEU A 75 -9.06 -5.01 -18.19
N TYR A 76 -9.21 -5.82 -17.15
CA TYR A 76 -9.13 -7.28 -17.18
C TYR A 76 -10.11 -7.88 -16.17
N ASN A 77 -10.78 -8.97 -16.54
CA ASN A 77 -11.66 -9.72 -15.65
C ASN A 77 -11.86 -11.15 -16.19
N ASP A 78 -11.33 -12.17 -15.50
CA ASP A 78 -11.54 -13.59 -15.83
C ASP A 78 -12.48 -14.31 -14.83
N GLY A 79 -13.11 -13.55 -13.93
CA GLY A 79 -13.95 -14.05 -12.85
C GLY A 79 -13.21 -14.44 -11.57
N THR A 80 -11.87 -14.59 -11.62
CA THR A 80 -11.02 -14.85 -10.44
C THR A 80 -10.10 -13.66 -10.13
N TYR A 81 -9.60 -13.04 -11.17
CA TYR A 81 -8.67 -11.92 -11.16
C TYR A 81 -9.28 -10.76 -11.93
N ARG A 82 -9.18 -9.56 -11.36
CA ARG A 82 -9.74 -8.35 -11.94
C ARG A 82 -8.76 -7.20 -11.84
N ILE A 83 -8.58 -6.46 -12.93
CA ILE A 83 -7.89 -5.17 -12.93
C ILE A 83 -8.90 -4.13 -13.42
N TYR A 84 -9.15 -3.10 -12.62
CA TYR A 84 -10.14 -2.08 -12.92
C TYR A 84 -9.63 -0.68 -12.59
N VAL A 85 -10.31 0.33 -13.13
CA VAL A 85 -10.03 1.75 -12.83
C VAL A 85 -10.49 2.05 -11.40
N ASP A 86 -9.56 2.36 -10.50
CA ASP A 86 -9.84 2.65 -9.09
C ASP A 86 -10.16 4.13 -8.89
N TRP A 87 -9.42 5.01 -9.57
CA TRP A 87 -9.63 6.45 -9.51
C TRP A 87 -9.15 7.13 -10.79
N VAL A 88 -9.78 8.25 -11.13
CA VAL A 88 -9.34 9.15 -12.19
C VAL A 88 -9.40 10.56 -11.65
N ASP A 89 -8.30 11.31 -11.75
CA ASP A 89 -8.27 12.71 -11.35
C ASP A 89 -7.63 13.61 -12.40
N ASN A 90 -7.94 14.89 -12.30
CA ASN A 90 -7.31 15.94 -13.09
C ASN A 90 -6.26 16.62 -12.20
N THR A 91 -4.99 16.42 -12.54
CA THR A 91 -3.86 17.08 -11.86
C THR A 91 -3.41 18.34 -12.54
N GLY A 92 -4.04 18.69 -13.65
CA GLY A 92 -3.74 19.90 -14.39
C GLY A 92 -4.28 21.15 -13.73
N SER A 93 -3.54 22.24 -13.92
CA SER A 93 -4.13 23.58 -13.90
C SER A 93 -4.80 23.87 -15.25
N ALA A 94 -5.60 24.95 -15.32
CA ALA A 94 -6.16 25.45 -16.58
C ALA A 94 -5.12 25.65 -17.69
N ASN A 95 -3.84 25.82 -17.33
CA ASN A 95 -2.74 26.10 -18.26
C ASN A 95 -1.84 24.89 -18.56
N SER A 96 -1.87 23.83 -17.74
CA SER A 96 -0.97 22.68 -17.87
C SER A 96 -1.67 21.40 -18.30
N GLY A 97 -2.98 21.30 -18.05
CA GLY A 97 -3.73 20.05 -18.25
C GLY A 97 -3.12 18.86 -17.49
N GLY A 98 -3.73 17.68 -17.66
CA GLY A 98 -3.18 16.42 -17.16
C GLY A 98 -4.21 15.61 -16.38
N TYR A 99 -4.34 14.34 -16.76
CA TYR A 99 -5.15 13.36 -16.04
C TYR A 99 -4.25 12.28 -15.49
N ARG A 100 -4.55 11.79 -14.30
CA ARG A 100 -3.99 10.54 -13.80
C ARG A 100 -5.10 9.53 -13.64
N ILE A 101 -4.73 8.27 -13.87
CA ILE A 101 -5.62 7.13 -13.78
C ILE A 101 -4.91 6.11 -12.89
N GLY A 102 -5.57 5.73 -11.80
CA GLY A 102 -5.17 4.64 -10.93
C GLY A 102 -5.88 3.36 -11.34
N PHE A 103 -5.12 2.27 -11.39
CA PHE A 103 -5.66 0.92 -11.54
C PHE A 103 -5.51 0.16 -10.22
N ARG A 104 -6.48 -0.69 -9.90
CA ARG A 104 -6.41 -1.62 -8.78
C ARG A 104 -6.62 -3.04 -9.28
N ASP A 105 -5.86 -3.96 -8.71
CA ASP A 105 -6.06 -5.38 -8.86
C ASP A 105 -6.89 -5.97 -7.70
N GLU A 106 -7.68 -6.98 -8.01
CA GLU A 106 -8.43 -7.80 -7.08
C GLU A 106 -8.19 -9.27 -7.43
N GLY A 107 -7.80 -10.07 -6.43
CA GLY A 107 -7.34 -11.44 -6.58
C GLY A 107 -6.06 -11.69 -5.77
N SER A 108 -5.75 -12.95 -5.46
CA SER A 108 -4.73 -13.24 -4.44
C SER A 108 -3.30 -12.83 -4.84
N LYS A 109 -2.98 -12.72 -6.14
CA LYS A 109 -1.69 -12.22 -6.68
C LYS A 109 -1.83 -11.79 -8.15
N ILE A 110 -1.78 -10.49 -8.46
CA ILE A 110 -1.59 -9.98 -9.84
C ILE A 110 -0.30 -9.17 -9.90
N TYR A 111 0.62 -9.54 -10.79
CA TYR A 111 1.87 -8.80 -11.01
C TYR A 111 1.76 -7.89 -12.24
N LEU A 112 1.68 -6.58 -12.01
CA LEU A 112 1.63 -5.57 -13.06
C LEU A 112 3.06 -5.09 -13.42
N TYR A 113 3.54 -5.44 -14.62
CA TYR A 113 4.84 -4.97 -15.10
C TYR A 113 4.72 -3.62 -15.82
N ARG A 114 5.43 -2.60 -15.32
CA ARG A 114 5.60 -1.32 -16.01
C ARG A 114 6.77 -1.38 -16.99
N LYS A 115 6.50 -1.56 -18.28
CA LYS A 115 7.53 -1.40 -19.33
C LYS A 115 7.80 0.10 -19.55
N ARG A 116 8.98 0.59 -19.13
CA ARG A 116 9.46 1.93 -19.52
C ARG A 116 9.99 1.87 -20.95
N VAL A 117 9.29 2.53 -21.87
CA VAL A 117 9.77 2.75 -23.24
C VAL A 117 10.67 3.98 -23.22
N TRP A 118 11.95 3.78 -23.56
CA TRP A 118 12.88 4.86 -23.86
C TRP A 118 12.83 5.12 -25.36
N TRP A 119 12.60 6.36 -25.77
CA TRP A 119 12.76 6.77 -27.17
C TRP A 119 14.24 7.10 -27.39
N SER A 120 14.84 6.51 -28.42
CA SER A 120 16.16 6.88 -28.95
C SER A 120 16.04 7.91 -30.05
#